data_AF-A0A2E1UU01-F1
#
_entry.id   AF-A0A2E1UU01-F1
#
_cell.length_a   1.000
_cell.length_b   1.000
_cell.length_c   1.000
_cell.angle_alpha   90.00
_cell.angle_beta   90.00
_cell.angle_gamma   90.00
#
_symmetry.space_group_name_H-M   'P 1'
#
loop_
_entity.id
_entity.type
_entity.pdbx_description
1 polymer ?
#
loop_
_entity_poly.entity_id
_entity_poly.type
_entity_poly.pdbx_seq_one_letter_code
_entity_poly.pdbx_strand_id
1 'polypeptide(L)'
;MKDFIDKHLSNVKFATKKQKEKEIWDVSGILKNRLNQKLKYDVRPYSMDINGRNVKPLTTRSKADKIVFEQLDKWVVVEAVELHNFIIAHKLQEINLNEIVGALEWNINIKK
;
A
#
# COMPACT_ATOMS: atom_id res chain seq x y z
N MET A 1 -5.94 0.02 -9.60
CA MET A 1 -4.89 0.97 -9.13
C MET A 1 -4.77 2.29 -9.91
N LYS A 2 -4.84 2.34 -11.26
CA LYS A 2 -4.78 3.60 -12.02
C LYS A 2 -5.82 4.64 -11.54
N ASP A 3 -7.06 4.19 -11.35
CA ASP A 3 -8.16 5.01 -10.83
C ASP A 3 -7.85 5.63 -9.46
N PHE A 4 -7.20 4.90 -8.56
CA PHE A 4 -6.80 5.43 -7.26
C PHE A 4 -5.85 6.63 -7.43
N ILE A 5 -4.84 6.47 -8.28
CA ILE A 5 -3.84 7.51 -8.54
C ILE A 5 -4.50 8.75 -9.13
N ASP A 6 -5.29 8.58 -10.19
CA ASP A 6 -5.87 9.70 -10.95
C ASP A 6 -6.93 10.45 -10.12
N LYS A 7 -7.82 9.70 -9.44
CA LYS A 7 -8.94 10.29 -8.68
C LYS A 7 -8.50 10.83 -7.33
N HIS A 8 -7.60 10.15 -6.61
CA HIS A 8 -7.35 10.43 -5.19
C HIS A 8 -5.98 11.02 -4.87
N LEU A 9 -5.02 11.04 -5.80
CA LEU A 9 -3.72 11.68 -5.58
C LEU A 9 -3.60 13.00 -6.37
N SER A 10 -2.99 14.01 -5.74
CA SER A 10 -2.51 15.21 -6.42
C SER A 10 -0.98 15.31 -6.35
N ASN A 11 -0.39 16.15 -7.21
CA ASN A 11 1.06 16.32 -7.31
C ASN A 11 1.83 15.00 -7.54
N VAL A 12 1.24 14.15 -8.38
CA VAL A 12 1.68 12.78 -8.66
C VAL A 12 3.07 12.78 -9.30
N LYS A 13 3.97 11.96 -8.77
CA LYS A 13 5.27 11.63 -9.36
C LYS A 13 5.51 10.14 -9.23
N PHE A 14 5.68 9.47 -10.37
CA PHE A 14 6.01 8.04 -10.41
C PHE A 14 7.46 7.79 -9.99
N ALA A 15 7.67 6.65 -9.32
CA ALA A 15 8.99 6.16 -8.99
C ALA A 15 9.76 5.81 -10.27
N THR A 16 11.04 6.17 -10.30
CA THR A 16 11.97 5.66 -11.33
C THR A 16 12.20 4.16 -11.14
N LYS A 17 12.68 3.47 -12.19
CA LYS A 17 13.03 2.04 -12.11
C LYS A 17 13.97 1.74 -10.92
N LYS A 18 15.03 2.55 -10.76
CA LYS A 18 15.98 2.43 -9.64
C LYS A 18 15.30 2.59 -8.26
N GLN A 19 14.32 3.48 -8.14
CA GLN A 19 13.57 3.67 -6.90
C GLN A 19 12.63 2.49 -6.63
N LYS A 20 11.95 1.96 -7.66
CA LYS A 20 11.14 0.75 -7.49
C LYS A 20 11.97 -0.44 -7.03
N GLU A 21 13.17 -0.60 -7.55
CA GLU A 21 14.10 -1.69 -7.19
C GLU A 21 14.72 -1.52 -5.80
N LYS A 22 15.14 -0.30 -5.42
CA LYS A 22 15.88 -0.05 -4.18
C LYS A 22 15.05 0.45 -3.01
N GLU A 23 13.95 1.15 -3.29
CA GLU A 23 13.08 1.78 -2.29
C GLU A 23 11.67 1.18 -2.26
N ILE A 24 11.26 0.48 -3.32
CA ILE A 24 10.05 -0.38 -3.34
C ILE A 24 8.77 0.42 -3.01
N TRP A 25 8.59 1.54 -3.70
CA TRP A 25 7.35 2.32 -3.78
C TRP A 25 7.09 2.71 -5.25
N ASP A 26 5.84 3.02 -5.61
CA ASP A 26 5.45 3.20 -7.02
C ASP A 26 5.16 4.64 -7.40
N VAL A 27 4.50 5.37 -6.52
CA VAL A 27 4.02 6.73 -6.78
C VAL A 27 4.16 7.57 -5.53
N SER A 28 4.45 8.85 -5.70
CA SER A 28 4.36 9.84 -4.62
C SER A 28 3.32 10.88 -4.96
N GLY A 29 2.59 11.35 -3.96
CA GLY A 29 1.51 12.31 -4.14
C GLY A 29 0.89 12.75 -2.81
N ILE A 30 -0.05 13.68 -2.88
CA ILE A 30 -0.83 14.13 -1.72
C ILE A 30 -2.20 13.45 -1.82
N LEU A 31 -2.64 12.78 -0.75
CA LEU A 31 -3.97 12.17 -0.72
C LEU A 31 -5.04 13.27 -0.58
N LYS A 32 -5.78 13.51 -1.66
CA LYS A 32 -6.78 14.59 -1.75
C LYS A 32 -7.77 14.50 -0.58
N ASN A 33 -8.09 15.64 0.03
CA ASN A 33 -9.10 15.79 1.08
C ASN A 33 -8.90 14.92 2.34
N ARG A 34 -7.69 14.37 2.52
CA ARG A 34 -7.36 13.49 3.66
C ARG A 34 -6.05 13.87 4.33
N LEU A 35 -5.02 14.18 3.54
CA LEU A 35 -3.69 14.51 4.03
C LEU A 35 -3.19 15.79 3.36
N ASN A 36 -2.30 16.52 4.05
CA ASN A 36 -1.69 17.76 3.57
C ASN A 36 -0.21 17.60 3.20
N GLN A 37 0.32 16.37 3.24
CA GLN A 37 1.71 16.05 2.96
C GLN A 37 1.84 15.14 1.75
N LYS A 38 2.98 15.25 1.06
CA LYS A 38 3.34 14.38 -0.04
C LYS A 38 3.97 13.10 0.52
N LEU A 39 3.35 11.97 0.20
CA LEU A 39 3.76 10.64 0.67
C LEU A 39 4.07 9.72 -0.50
N LYS A 40 4.84 8.67 -0.24
CA LYS A 40 5.13 7.54 -1.13
C LYS A 40 4.13 6.42 -0.89
N TYR A 41 3.56 5.90 -1.96
CA TYR A 41 2.57 4.83 -1.95
C TYR A 41 3.11 3.59 -2.67
N ASP A 42 2.93 2.43 -2.03
CA ASP A 42 2.93 1.15 -2.73
C ASP A 42 1.53 0.93 -3.32
N VAL A 43 1.47 0.95 -4.65
CA VAL A 43 0.23 0.70 -5.40
C VAL A 43 0.38 -0.51 -6.31
N ARG A 44 1.30 -1.43 -5.99
CA ARG A 44 1.49 -2.67 -6.77
C ARG A 44 0.19 -3.47 -6.77
N PRO A 45 -0.24 -4.00 -7.92
CA PRO A 45 -1.42 -4.85 -7.97
C PRO A 45 -1.16 -6.16 -7.22
N TYR A 46 -2.24 -6.91 -6.98
CA TYR A 46 -2.12 -8.31 -6.61
C TYR A 46 -1.52 -9.11 -7.78
N SER A 47 -0.83 -10.20 -7.46
CA SER A 47 -0.20 -11.12 -8.41
C SER A 47 -0.41 -12.56 -7.94
N MET A 48 -0.44 -13.50 -8.87
CA MET A 48 -0.46 -14.92 -8.51
C MET A 48 0.88 -15.34 -7.89
N ASP A 49 0.82 -16.05 -6.76
CA ASP A 49 1.97 -16.72 -6.17
C ASP A 49 2.23 -18.09 -6.84
N ILE A 50 3.26 -18.80 -6.36
CA ILE A 50 3.65 -20.13 -6.85
C ILE A 50 2.56 -21.20 -6.67
N ASN A 51 1.59 -20.96 -5.77
CA ASN A 51 0.49 -21.86 -5.47
C ASN A 51 -0.80 -21.45 -6.20
N GLY A 52 -0.75 -20.46 -7.09
CA GLY A 52 -1.90 -19.96 -7.83
C GLY A 52 -2.86 -19.07 -7.02
N ARG A 53 -2.45 -18.60 -5.83
CA ARG A 53 -3.26 -17.68 -5.02
C ARG A 53 -2.98 -16.25 -5.42
N ASN A 54 -4.03 -15.43 -5.48
CA ASN A 54 -3.88 -14.00 -5.77
C ASN A 54 -3.47 -13.25 -4.49
N VAL A 55 -2.21 -12.82 -4.42
CA VAL A 55 -1.62 -12.18 -3.23
C VAL A 55 -1.03 -10.82 -3.57
N LYS A 56 -1.01 -9.89 -2.61
CA LYS A 56 -0.25 -8.64 -2.77
C LYS A 56 1.14 -8.85 -2.17
N PRO A 57 2.22 -8.87 -2.97
CA PRO A 57 3.55 -9.09 -2.45
C PRO A 57 4.00 -7.88 -1.62
N LEU A 58 4.36 -8.11 -0.37
CA LEU A 58 4.85 -7.10 0.56
C LEU A 58 6.29 -7.39 0.97
N THR A 59 6.99 -6.36 1.41
CA THR A 59 8.32 -6.51 1.99
C THR A 59 8.55 -5.41 3.01
N THR A 60 9.05 -5.79 4.18
CA THR A 60 9.39 -4.88 5.26
C THR A 60 10.56 -3.95 4.93
N ARG A 61 11.22 -4.17 3.78
CA ARG A 61 12.28 -3.30 3.24
C ARG A 61 11.74 -2.11 2.45
N SER A 62 10.44 -2.06 2.19
CA SER A 62 9.83 -0.95 1.44
C SER A 62 9.97 0.37 2.20
N LYS A 63 10.28 1.43 1.44
CA LYS A 63 10.31 2.83 1.91
C LYS A 63 9.03 3.59 1.50
N ALA A 64 7.95 2.87 1.19
CA ALA A 64 6.64 3.48 1.07
C ALA A 64 6.21 4.01 2.44
N ASP A 65 5.52 5.15 2.46
CA ASP A 65 4.87 5.66 3.67
C ASP A 65 3.49 5.01 3.83
N LYS A 66 2.84 4.65 2.72
CA LYS A 66 1.51 4.08 2.70
C LYS A 66 1.44 2.89 1.76
N ILE A 67 0.67 1.87 2.13
CA ILE A 67 0.37 0.71 1.27
C ILE A 67 -1.10 0.74 0.93
N VAL A 68 -1.41 0.57 -0.36
CA VAL A 68 -2.78 0.62 -0.87
C VAL A 68 -3.21 -0.78 -1.31
N PHE A 69 -4.29 -1.27 -0.71
CA PHE A 69 -4.94 -2.52 -1.07
C PHE A 69 -6.21 -2.22 -1.87
N GLU A 70 -6.37 -2.91 -2.99
CA GLU A 70 -7.56 -2.83 -3.82
C GLU A 70 -8.55 -3.94 -3.43
N GLN A 71 -9.77 -3.54 -3.07
CA GLN A 71 -10.91 -4.43 -2.89
C GLN A 71 -11.95 -4.16 -3.99
N LEU A 72 -13.09 -4.86 -3.98
CA LEU A 72 -14.11 -4.72 -5.03
C LEU A 72 -14.72 -3.31 -5.05
N ASP A 73 -15.13 -2.79 -3.89
CA ASP A 73 -15.91 -1.56 -3.71
C ASP A 73 -15.10 -0.37 -3.18
N LYS A 74 -13.86 -0.63 -2.72
CA LYS A 74 -13.01 0.37 -2.08
C LYS A 74 -11.52 0.10 -2.26
N TRP A 75 -10.74 1.11 -1.91
CA TRP A 75 -9.31 0.99 -1.61
C TRP A 75 -9.09 1.18 -0.11
N VAL A 76 -8.20 0.37 0.45
CA VAL A 76 -7.78 0.47 1.85
C VAL A 76 -6.34 0.96 1.87
N VAL A 77 -6.12 2.10 2.51
CA VAL A 77 -4.79 2.70 2.70
C VAL A 77 -4.36 2.45 4.13
N VAL A 78 -3.18 1.91 4.35
CA VAL A 78 -2.61 1.67 5.69
C VAL A 78 -1.24 2.31 5.83
N GLU A 79 -0.84 2.56 7.08
CA GLU A 79 0.51 3.01 7.44
C GLU A 79 1.53 1.89 7.20
N ALA A 80 2.54 2.14 6.37
CA ALA A 80 3.48 1.09 5.98
C ALA A 80 4.37 0.64 7.16
N VAL A 81 4.85 1.60 7.96
CA VAL A 81 5.69 1.34 9.14
C VAL A 81 4.94 0.47 10.15
N GLU A 82 3.67 0.78 10.40
CA GLU A 82 2.85 0.05 11.34
C GLU A 82 2.62 -1.39 10.88
N LEU A 83 2.24 -1.59 9.61
CA LEU A 83 2.09 -2.91 9.03
C LEU A 83 3.39 -3.72 9.07
N HIS A 84 4.52 -3.11 8.74
CA HIS A 84 5.81 -3.79 8.81
C HIS A 84 6.16 -4.20 10.24
N ASN A 85 5.96 -3.32 11.22
CA ASN A 85 6.21 -3.64 12.62
C ASN A 85 5.32 -4.81 13.09
N PHE A 86 4.05 -4.82 12.69
CA PHE A 86 3.12 -5.90 13.00
C PHE A 86 3.59 -7.24 12.42
N ILE A 87 3.96 -7.27 11.14
CA ILE A 87 4.47 -8.47 10.45
C ILE A 87 5.75 -8.99 11.11
N ILE A 88 6.67 -8.09 11.47
CA ILE A 88 7.96 -8.46 12.11
C ILE A 88 7.73 -9.03 13.50
N ALA A 89 6.93 -8.35 14.33
CA ALA A 89 6.67 -8.76 15.70
C ALA A 89 6.01 -10.14 15.78
N HIS A 90 5.10 -10.44 14.84
CA HIS A 90 4.36 -11.70 14.79
C HIS A 90 4.99 -12.75 13.86
N LYS A 91 6.12 -12.44 13.21
CA LYS A 91 6.83 -13.31 12.27
C LYS A 91 5.93 -13.87 11.15
N LEU A 92 5.03 -13.04 10.64
CA LEU A 92 4.02 -13.45 9.67
C LEU A 92 4.63 -13.57 8.27
N GLN A 93 4.32 -14.67 7.58
CA GLN A 93 4.66 -14.85 6.16
C GLN A 93 3.49 -14.52 5.24
N GLU A 94 2.27 -14.70 5.75
CA GLU A 94 1.02 -14.41 5.09
C GLU A 94 0.10 -13.73 6.10
N ILE A 95 -0.75 -12.83 5.61
CA ILE A 95 -1.66 -12.08 6.47
C ILE A 95 -2.93 -11.75 5.69
N ASN A 96 -4.08 -11.87 6.35
CA ASN A 96 -5.35 -11.48 5.77
C ASN A 96 -5.52 -9.94 5.88
N LEU A 97 -6.02 -9.29 4.83
CA LEU A 97 -6.27 -7.85 4.86
C LEU A 97 -7.26 -7.44 5.96
N ASN A 98 -8.26 -8.27 6.27
CA ASN A 98 -9.22 -7.98 7.34
C ASN A 98 -8.57 -8.05 8.72
N GLU A 99 -7.62 -8.96 8.92
CA GLU A 99 -6.82 -9.04 10.15
C GLU A 99 -5.91 -7.82 10.28
N ILE A 100 -5.27 -7.38 9.18
CA ILE A 100 -4.49 -6.14 9.14
C ILE A 100 -5.36 -4.97 9.60
N VAL A 101 -6.52 -4.77 8.95
CA VAL A 101 -7.36 -3.61 9.21
C VAL A 101 -7.90 -3.58 10.65
N GLY A 102 -8.10 -4.74 11.28
CA GLY A 102 -8.50 -4.83 12.68
C GLY A 102 -7.35 -4.65 13.68
N ALA A 103 -6.11 -4.90 13.25
CA ALA A 103 -4.93 -4.85 14.11
C ALA A 103 -4.16 -3.52 14.05
N LEU A 104 -4.34 -2.74 12.98
CA LEU A 104 -3.70 -1.43 12.83
C LEU A 104 -4.54 -0.30 13.43
N GLU A 105 -3.88 0.63 14.11
CA GLU A 105 -4.45 1.87 14.64
C GLU A 105 -4.86 2.83 13.52
N TRP A 106 -4.16 2.80 12.38
CA TRP A 106 -4.42 3.72 11.28
C TRP A 106 -4.71 3.02 9.95
N ASN A 107 -5.91 3.28 9.43
CA ASN A 107 -6.31 2.92 8.08
C ASN A 107 -7.36 3.89 7.52
N ILE A 108 -7.41 4.03 6.19
CA ILE A 108 -8.44 4.81 5.49
C ILE A 108 -9.11 3.94 4.44
N ASN A 109 -10.45 3.93 4.46
CA ASN A 109 -11.27 3.37 3.40
C ASN A 109 -11.67 4.47 2.40
N ILE A 110 -11.42 4.23 1.11
CA ILE A 110 -11.77 5.14 0.01
C ILE A 110 -12.69 4.39 -0.95
N LYS A 111 -13.92 4.86 -1.14
CA LYS A 111 -14.88 4.27 -2.08
C LYS A 111 -14.44 4.47 -3.54
N LYS A 112 -14.75 3.51 -4.41
CA LYS A 112 -14.46 3.57 -5.85
C LYS A 112 -15.36 4.50 -6.65
#